data_AF-R1ER52-F1
#
_entry.id   AF-R1ER52-F1
#
_cell.length_a   1.000
_cell.length_b   1.000
_cell.length_c   1.000
_cell.angle_alpha   90.00
_cell.angle_beta   90.00
_cell.angle_gamma   90.00
#
_symmetry.space_group_name_H-M   'P 1'
#
loop_
_entity.id
_entity.type
_entity.pdbx_description
1 polymer ?
#
loop_
_entity_poly.entity_id
_entity_poly.type
_entity_poly.pdbx_seq_one_letter_code
_entity_poly.pdbx_strand_id
1 'polypeptide(L)'
;MDAVVSAVPNPILATEKIVIDAAIQAAVKRIIPSEFSTNMESAVARKLPILRGKSDVRDYITFVFPTSTGTTWSSVNNGPFFEMCLKFGSLGPSIAQKTAVFHNGGDNVVGTSRLSDTAIAVARVLDRAHFEETANTPIYMYSAAISERYLTQLASEVAGVEFKVSHVDTEDLTREADAGLEKGDVSKMFYYYFQMMYGKGYGGDTRHMSWNERLGLKTMSEDDIKDLIKQSAQGLGMAC
;
A
#
# COMPACT_ATOMS: atom_id res chain seq x y z
N MET A 1 -22.93 9.44 -10.46
CA MET A 1 -22.88 8.00 -10.79
C MET A 1 -22.82 7.26 -9.48
N ASP A 2 -23.53 6.15 -9.37
CA ASP A 2 -23.55 5.40 -8.11
C ASP A 2 -22.33 4.47 -8.07
N ALA A 3 -21.54 4.60 -7.02
CA ALA A 3 -20.35 3.80 -6.76
C ALA A 3 -20.32 3.38 -5.28
N VAL A 4 -19.75 2.22 -5.01
CA VAL A 4 -19.48 1.73 -3.65
C VAL A 4 -17.98 1.65 -3.47
N VAL A 5 -17.47 2.32 -2.43
CA VAL A 5 -16.05 2.26 -2.04
C VAL A 5 -15.98 1.60 -0.67
N SER A 6 -15.34 0.43 -0.60
CA SER A 6 -15.00 -0.22 0.66
C SER A 6 -13.63 0.24 1.13
N ALA A 7 -13.54 0.65 2.40
CA ALA A 7 -12.29 1.00 3.07
C ALA A 7 -12.19 0.29 4.43
N VAL A 8 -12.78 -0.91 4.55
CA VAL A 8 -12.75 -1.70 5.78
C VAL A 8 -11.34 -2.22 6.06
N PRO A 9 -10.90 -2.23 7.34
CA PRO A 9 -9.60 -2.80 7.69
C PRO A 9 -9.62 -4.32 7.55
N ASN A 10 -8.48 -4.90 7.14
CA ASN A 10 -8.27 -6.35 7.03
C ASN A 10 -9.41 -7.09 6.31
N PRO A 11 -9.70 -6.74 5.05
CA PRO A 11 -10.82 -7.33 4.31
C PRO A 11 -10.64 -8.83 4.17
N ILE A 12 -11.74 -9.55 4.36
CA ILE A 12 -11.86 -10.97 4.09
C ILE A 12 -13.06 -11.19 3.17
N LEU A 13 -13.02 -12.25 2.38
CA LEU A 13 -14.10 -12.53 1.44
C LEU A 13 -15.46 -12.64 2.13
N ALA A 14 -15.54 -13.22 3.33
CA ALA A 14 -16.79 -13.41 4.05
C ALA A 14 -17.57 -12.10 4.29
N THR A 15 -16.88 -10.98 4.53
CA THR A 15 -17.51 -9.68 4.76
C THR A 15 -17.64 -8.86 3.47
N GLU A 16 -16.60 -8.83 2.64
CA GLU A 16 -16.61 -8.06 1.38
C GLU A 16 -17.62 -8.62 0.37
N LYS A 17 -17.82 -9.95 0.33
CA LYS A 17 -18.79 -10.59 -0.57
C LYS A 17 -20.20 -10.05 -0.39
N ILE A 18 -20.61 -9.79 0.85
CA ILE A 18 -21.96 -9.26 1.16
C ILE A 18 -22.14 -7.88 0.50
N VAL A 19 -21.14 -7.01 0.62
CA VAL A 19 -21.14 -5.67 0.05
C VAL A 19 -21.13 -5.73 -1.48
N ILE A 20 -20.28 -6.60 -2.05
CA ILE A 20 -20.16 -6.80 -3.49
C ILE A 20 -21.49 -7.28 -4.08
N ASP A 21 -22.10 -8.31 -3.49
CA ASP A 21 -23.36 -8.89 -3.98
C ASP A 21 -24.52 -7.91 -3.89
N ALA A 22 -24.60 -7.13 -2.81
CA ALA A 22 -25.61 -6.09 -2.65
C ALA A 22 -25.43 -4.97 -3.70
N ALA A 23 -24.20 -4.55 -3.97
CA ALA A 23 -23.91 -3.55 -4.99
C ALA A 23 -24.26 -4.04 -6.41
N ILE A 24 -24.05 -5.33 -6.71
CA ILE A 24 -24.49 -5.98 -7.95
C ILE A 24 -26.02 -5.95 -8.07
N GLN A 25 -26.73 -6.39 -7.04
CA GLN A 25 -28.20 -6.42 -7.03
C GLN A 25 -28.81 -5.00 -7.18
N ALA A 26 -28.13 -3.99 -6.64
CA ALA A 26 -28.51 -2.59 -6.78
C ALA A 26 -28.08 -1.95 -8.11
N ALA A 27 -27.42 -2.70 -9.02
CA ALA A 27 -26.93 -2.22 -10.31
C ALA A 27 -26.01 -0.98 -10.21
N VAL A 28 -25.22 -0.89 -9.14
CA VAL A 28 -24.18 0.13 -8.94
C VAL A 28 -23.21 0.11 -10.12
N LYS A 29 -22.68 1.27 -10.54
CA LYS A 29 -21.85 1.33 -11.75
C LYS A 29 -20.40 0.90 -11.52
N ARG A 30 -19.84 1.23 -10.35
CA ARG A 30 -18.46 0.87 -9.96
C ARG A 30 -18.38 0.41 -8.51
N ILE A 31 -17.63 -0.67 -8.29
CA ILE A 31 -17.19 -1.11 -6.96
C ILE A 31 -15.69 -0.90 -6.83
N ILE A 32 -15.26 -0.29 -5.73
CA ILE A 32 -13.86 -0.22 -5.32
C ILE A 32 -13.73 -1.06 -4.04
N PRO A 33 -13.17 -2.30 -4.10
CA PRO A 33 -12.97 -3.12 -2.90
C PRO A 33 -11.85 -2.53 -2.03
N SER A 34 -11.80 -2.93 -0.75
CA SER A 34 -10.78 -2.46 0.21
C SER A 34 -9.38 -3.05 -0.05
N GLU A 35 -8.85 -2.90 -1.25
CA GLU A 35 -7.61 -3.57 -1.64
C GLU A 35 -6.36 -2.82 -1.20
N PHE A 36 -6.21 -1.52 -1.52
CA PHE A 36 -5.16 -0.61 -1.03
C PHE A 36 -3.85 -1.32 -0.66
N SER A 37 -3.23 -1.97 -1.65
CA SER A 37 -2.08 -2.88 -1.47
C SER A 37 -0.86 -2.40 -2.28
N THR A 38 0.24 -3.15 -2.20
CA THR A 38 1.48 -2.87 -2.95
C THR A 38 1.46 -3.54 -4.32
N ASN A 39 1.64 -4.86 -4.40
CA ASN A 39 1.67 -5.58 -5.67
C ASN A 39 0.84 -6.86 -5.59
N MET A 40 -0.40 -6.78 -6.09
CA MET A 40 -1.29 -7.92 -6.17
C MET A 40 -1.12 -8.72 -7.47
N GLU A 41 -0.29 -8.28 -8.41
CA GLU A 41 0.02 -9.04 -9.62
C GLU A 41 1.15 -10.07 -9.39
N SER A 42 1.89 -9.94 -8.28
CA SER A 42 2.91 -10.92 -7.90
C SER A 42 2.28 -12.19 -7.33
N ALA A 43 2.45 -13.30 -8.06
CA ALA A 43 1.96 -14.61 -7.65
C ALA A 43 2.57 -15.10 -6.32
N VAL A 44 3.78 -14.64 -5.96
CA VAL A 44 4.39 -14.96 -4.66
C VAL A 44 3.85 -14.07 -3.55
N ALA A 45 3.63 -12.77 -3.80
CA ALA A 45 3.04 -11.87 -2.83
C ALA A 45 1.62 -12.31 -2.44
N ARG A 46 0.80 -12.70 -3.42
CA ARG A 46 -0.58 -13.17 -3.18
C ARG A 46 -0.70 -14.38 -2.26
N LYS A 47 0.37 -15.16 -2.09
CA LYS A 47 0.44 -16.33 -1.20
C LYS A 47 0.77 -15.97 0.25
N LEU A 48 1.23 -14.74 0.51
CA LEU A 48 1.53 -14.29 1.87
C LEU A 48 0.25 -14.32 2.71
N PRO A 49 0.29 -14.85 3.96
CA PRO A 49 -0.89 -14.95 4.81
C PRO A 49 -1.64 -13.63 4.99
N ILE A 50 -0.93 -12.50 5.10
CA ILE A 50 -1.53 -11.16 5.25
C ILE A 50 -2.34 -10.69 4.04
N LEU A 51 -2.06 -11.22 2.85
CA LEU A 51 -2.75 -10.84 1.62
C LEU A 51 -3.89 -11.79 1.26
N ARG A 52 -4.03 -12.94 1.93
CA ARG A 52 -5.01 -13.96 1.55
C ARG A 52 -6.44 -13.42 1.46
N GLY A 53 -6.87 -12.63 2.45
CA GLY A 53 -8.19 -12.00 2.43
C GLY A 53 -8.41 -11.10 1.21
N LYS A 54 -7.43 -10.27 0.85
CA LYS A 54 -7.47 -9.41 -0.35
C LYS A 54 -7.43 -10.24 -1.64
N SER A 55 -6.59 -11.28 -1.68
CA SER A 55 -6.50 -12.22 -2.81
C SER A 55 -7.85 -12.91 -3.08
N ASP A 56 -8.50 -13.41 -2.04
CA ASP A 56 -9.80 -14.10 -2.16
C ASP A 56 -10.89 -13.13 -2.66
N VAL A 57 -10.87 -11.87 -2.18
CA VAL A 57 -11.77 -10.81 -2.67
C VAL A 57 -11.50 -10.47 -4.13
N ARG A 58 -10.23 -10.34 -4.53
CA ARG A 58 -9.84 -10.06 -5.92
C ARG A 58 -10.25 -11.19 -6.86
N ASP A 59 -10.08 -12.44 -6.46
CA ASP A 59 -10.50 -13.59 -7.26
C ASP A 59 -12.02 -13.62 -7.41
N TYR A 60 -12.75 -13.40 -6.31
CA TYR A 60 -14.20 -13.34 -6.34
C TYR A 60 -14.72 -12.23 -7.25
N ILE A 61 -14.23 -10.99 -7.07
CA ILE A 61 -14.71 -9.83 -7.84
C ILE A 61 -14.38 -10.01 -9.33
N THR A 62 -13.20 -10.53 -9.66
CA THR A 62 -12.83 -10.82 -11.05
C THR A 62 -13.71 -11.92 -11.65
N PHE A 63 -14.07 -12.94 -10.87
CA PHE A 63 -14.93 -14.04 -11.31
C PHE A 63 -16.38 -13.60 -11.58
N VAL A 64 -16.96 -12.73 -10.74
CA VAL A 64 -18.37 -12.32 -10.87
C VAL A 64 -18.59 -11.13 -11.82
N PHE A 65 -17.54 -10.43 -12.24
CA PHE A 65 -17.62 -9.29 -13.18
C PHE A 65 -16.97 -9.51 -14.57
N PRO A 66 -17.32 -10.57 -15.33
CA PRO A 66 -16.93 -10.67 -16.74
C PRO A 66 -17.81 -9.75 -17.60
N THR A 67 -17.26 -8.61 -18.03
CA THR A 67 -17.66 -7.62 -19.09
C THR A 67 -19.14 -7.30 -19.39
N SER A 68 -20.15 -7.91 -18.77
CA SER A 68 -21.53 -7.97 -19.27
C SER A 68 -22.62 -7.56 -18.27
N THR A 69 -22.29 -7.28 -17.01
CA THR A 69 -23.28 -7.05 -15.94
C THR A 69 -23.65 -5.57 -15.75
N GLY A 70 -23.06 -4.63 -16.50
CA GLY A 70 -23.30 -3.19 -16.36
C GLY A 70 -22.72 -2.55 -15.09
N THR A 71 -22.32 -3.37 -14.11
CA THR A 71 -21.48 -3.02 -12.95
C THR A 71 -20.04 -3.44 -13.26
N THR A 72 -19.09 -2.60 -12.87
CA THR A 72 -17.65 -2.85 -13.06
C THR A 72 -16.92 -2.71 -11.72
N TRP A 73 -15.68 -3.16 -11.64
CA TRP A 73 -14.83 -2.95 -10.47
C TRP A 73 -13.50 -2.29 -10.82
N SER A 74 -12.86 -1.64 -9.86
CA SER A 74 -11.46 -1.24 -9.97
C SER A 74 -10.83 -1.27 -8.59
N SER A 75 -9.57 -1.66 -8.46
CA SER A 75 -8.84 -1.45 -7.20
C SER A 75 -7.86 -0.30 -7.33
N VAL A 76 -7.63 0.42 -6.23
CA VAL A 76 -6.55 1.41 -6.12
C VAL A 76 -5.48 0.81 -5.22
N ASN A 77 -4.27 0.67 -5.76
CA ASN A 77 -3.11 0.05 -5.11
C ASN A 77 -2.02 1.10 -4.96
N ASN A 78 -1.81 1.52 -3.73
CA ASN A 78 -1.04 2.72 -3.39
C ASN A 78 0.25 2.41 -2.62
N GLY A 79 0.59 1.13 -2.46
CA GLY A 79 1.68 0.72 -1.58
C GLY A 79 1.44 1.12 -0.12
N PRO A 80 2.50 1.20 0.71
CA PRO A 80 2.39 1.69 2.06
C PRO A 80 1.93 3.16 2.12
N PHE A 81 1.09 3.49 3.09
CA PHE A 81 0.68 4.87 3.38
C PHE A 81 1.84 5.64 4.02
N PHE A 82 2.34 6.66 3.31
CA PHE A 82 3.61 7.30 3.63
C PHE A 82 3.59 7.96 5.02
N GLU A 83 2.51 8.68 5.34
CA GLU A 83 2.38 9.37 6.63
C GLU A 83 2.35 8.39 7.81
N MET A 84 1.70 7.23 7.63
CA MET A 84 1.68 6.19 8.67
C MET A 84 3.05 5.53 8.82
N CYS A 85 3.75 5.27 7.71
CA CYS A 85 5.09 4.71 7.75
C CYS A 85 6.11 5.62 8.42
N LEU A 86 6.04 6.93 8.19
CA LEU A 86 6.87 7.91 8.90
C LEU A 86 6.59 7.93 10.41
N LYS A 87 5.30 7.82 10.78
CA LYS A 87 4.88 7.78 12.18
C LYS A 87 5.38 6.53 12.92
N PHE A 88 5.34 5.36 12.28
CA PHE A 88 5.68 4.07 12.89
C PHE A 88 7.09 3.57 12.58
N GLY A 89 7.83 4.25 11.70
CA GLY A 89 9.18 3.85 11.28
C GLY A 89 9.21 2.60 10.40
N SER A 90 8.17 2.38 9.59
CA SER A 90 8.02 1.15 8.80
C SER A 90 8.65 1.20 7.39
N LEU A 91 9.36 2.28 7.05
CA LEU A 91 10.11 2.45 5.80
C LEU A 91 11.58 2.86 6.06
N GLY A 92 12.16 2.34 7.15
CA GLY A 92 13.51 2.70 7.58
C GLY A 92 13.50 3.50 8.87
N PRO A 93 13.48 4.85 8.82
CA PRO A 93 13.74 5.69 9.97
C PRO A 93 12.51 5.82 10.89
N SER A 94 12.74 5.65 12.18
CA SER A 94 11.85 6.09 13.26
C SER A 94 12.46 7.32 13.94
N ILE A 95 11.98 8.51 13.60
CA ILE A 95 12.52 9.78 14.13
C ILE A 95 12.34 9.83 15.66
N ALA A 96 11.20 9.38 16.16
CA ALA A 96 10.91 9.32 17.60
C ALA A 96 11.90 8.42 18.37
N GLN A 97 12.30 7.29 17.79
CA GLN A 97 13.21 6.34 18.42
C GLN A 97 14.69 6.60 18.08
N LYS A 98 14.97 7.49 17.11
CA LYS A 98 16.31 7.71 16.55
C LYS A 98 16.97 6.41 16.08
N THR A 99 16.17 5.51 15.53
CA THR A 99 16.61 4.22 14.96
C THR A 99 16.17 4.11 13.51
N ALA A 100 16.89 3.31 12.72
CA ALA A 100 16.44 2.91 11.40
C ALA A 100 16.61 1.40 11.23
N VAL A 101 15.65 0.74 10.59
CA VAL A 101 15.71 -0.70 10.28
C VAL A 101 15.80 -0.88 8.78
N PHE A 102 16.85 -1.55 8.30
CA PHE A 102 17.04 -1.82 6.87
C PHE A 102 16.79 -3.29 6.55
N HIS A 103 15.81 -3.52 5.70
CA HIS A 103 15.42 -4.82 5.18
C HIS A 103 16.24 -5.15 3.93
N ASN A 104 16.88 -6.32 3.92
CA ASN A 104 17.67 -6.80 2.78
C ASN A 104 18.70 -5.77 2.29
N GLY A 105 19.33 -5.04 3.21
CA GLY A 105 20.33 -4.01 2.91
C GLY A 105 19.79 -2.58 2.80
N GLY A 106 18.48 -2.37 2.66
CA GLY A 106 17.82 -1.05 2.69
C GLY A 106 17.87 -0.23 1.39
N ASP A 107 18.41 -0.81 0.31
CA ASP A 107 18.53 -0.16 -1.00
C ASP A 107 17.33 -0.39 -1.94
N ASN A 108 16.46 -1.36 -1.59
CA ASN A 108 15.28 -1.67 -2.40
C ASN A 108 14.29 -0.51 -2.40
N VAL A 109 13.84 -0.12 -3.60
CA VAL A 109 12.88 0.96 -3.79
C VAL A 109 11.45 0.45 -3.60
N VAL A 110 10.63 1.24 -2.90
CA VAL A 110 9.21 1.00 -2.70
C VAL A 110 8.41 2.22 -3.15
N GLY A 111 7.34 1.99 -3.90
CA GLY A 111 6.33 3.02 -4.15
C GLY A 111 5.44 3.22 -2.93
N THR A 112 5.47 4.40 -2.31
CA THR A 112 4.63 4.78 -1.17
C THR A 112 3.72 5.94 -1.56
N SER A 113 2.55 6.05 -0.92
CA SER A 113 1.58 7.09 -1.27
C SER A 113 1.07 7.84 -0.07
N ARG A 114 0.79 9.12 -0.27
CA ARG A 114 0.05 9.94 0.69
C ARG A 114 -1.40 9.47 0.73
N LEU A 115 -2.00 9.48 1.92
CA LEU A 115 -3.44 9.20 2.08
C LEU A 115 -4.31 10.11 1.21
N SER A 116 -3.94 11.39 1.10
CA SER A 116 -4.63 12.38 0.26
C SER A 116 -4.55 12.04 -1.23
N ASP A 117 -3.39 11.61 -1.73
CA ASP A 117 -3.22 11.23 -3.13
C ASP A 117 -3.98 9.94 -3.45
N THR A 118 -4.02 8.98 -2.52
CA THR A 118 -4.86 7.77 -2.66
C THR A 118 -6.35 8.13 -2.78
N ALA A 119 -6.83 9.08 -1.96
CA ALA A 119 -8.22 9.54 -2.06
C ALA A 119 -8.49 10.26 -3.40
N ILE A 120 -7.55 11.08 -3.89
CA ILE A 120 -7.63 11.70 -5.21
C ILE A 120 -7.68 10.62 -6.30
N ALA A 121 -6.83 9.59 -6.22
CA ALA A 121 -6.84 8.49 -7.19
C ALA A 121 -8.19 7.77 -7.24
N VAL A 122 -8.79 7.47 -6.08
CA VAL A 122 -10.15 6.91 -6.01
C VAL A 122 -11.17 7.83 -6.71
N ALA A 123 -11.12 9.14 -6.42
CA ALA A 123 -12.01 10.11 -7.05
C ALA A 123 -11.80 10.19 -8.57
N ARG A 124 -10.55 10.14 -9.05
CA ARG A 124 -10.19 10.15 -10.48
C ARG A 124 -10.66 8.89 -11.20
N VAL A 125 -10.48 7.71 -10.60
CA VAL A 125 -11.00 6.44 -11.13
C VAL A 125 -12.52 6.46 -11.29
N LEU A 126 -13.20 7.18 -10.40
CA LEU A 126 -14.65 7.40 -10.45
C LEU A 126 -15.04 8.63 -11.27
N ASP A 127 -14.12 9.38 -11.87
CA ASP A 127 -14.45 10.52 -12.71
C ASP A 127 -14.92 10.05 -14.10
N ARG A 128 -15.82 10.79 -14.74
CA ARG A 128 -16.34 10.44 -16.07
C ARG A 128 -15.22 10.29 -17.11
N ALA A 129 -14.14 11.07 -17.00
CA ALA A 129 -13.01 11.02 -17.93
C ALA A 129 -12.25 9.69 -17.89
N HIS A 130 -12.24 9.01 -16.74
CA HIS A 130 -11.49 7.75 -16.55
C HIS A 130 -12.40 6.55 -16.31
N PHE A 131 -13.71 6.75 -16.22
CA PHE A 131 -14.64 5.71 -15.81
C PHE A 131 -14.57 4.49 -16.74
N GLU A 132 -14.57 4.69 -18.06
CA GLU A 132 -14.55 3.56 -19.01
C GLU A 132 -13.20 2.83 -19.00
N GLU A 133 -12.09 3.56 -19.05
CA GLU A 133 -10.75 2.95 -19.15
C GLU A 133 -10.29 2.26 -17.85
N THR A 134 -10.86 2.62 -16.70
CA THR A 134 -10.53 1.99 -15.41
C THR A 134 -11.42 0.79 -15.08
N ALA A 135 -12.41 0.49 -15.91
CA ALA A 135 -13.33 -0.62 -15.68
C ALA A 135 -12.59 -1.97 -15.62
N ASN A 136 -12.93 -2.77 -14.61
CA ASN A 136 -12.39 -4.11 -14.33
C ASN A 136 -10.85 -4.17 -14.32
N THR A 137 -10.23 -3.09 -13.84
CA THR A 137 -8.79 -2.88 -13.94
C THR A 137 -8.19 -2.54 -12.57
N PRO A 138 -7.08 -3.18 -12.18
CA PRO A 138 -6.28 -2.73 -11.05
C PRO A 138 -5.46 -1.50 -11.40
N ILE A 139 -5.59 -0.47 -10.56
CA ILE A 139 -4.96 0.83 -10.73
C ILE A 139 -3.85 0.97 -9.70
N TYR A 140 -2.61 0.99 -10.16
CA TYR A 140 -1.44 1.20 -9.30
C TYR A 140 -1.04 2.67 -9.32
N MET A 141 -0.65 3.21 -8.17
CA MET A 141 -0.19 4.58 -8.02
C MET A 141 0.92 4.67 -6.96
N TYR A 142 1.62 5.79 -6.95
CA TYR A 142 2.57 6.14 -5.88
C TYR A 142 2.71 7.66 -5.77
N SER A 143 2.96 8.19 -4.57
CA SER A 143 3.34 9.60 -4.39
C SER A 143 4.85 9.76 -4.42
N ALA A 144 5.59 8.83 -3.82
CA ALA A 144 7.04 8.84 -3.78
C ALA A 144 7.59 7.44 -4.01
N ALA A 145 8.81 7.36 -4.56
CA ALA A 145 9.55 6.13 -4.69
C ALA A 145 10.83 6.26 -3.87
N ILE A 146 10.94 5.47 -2.80
CA ILE A 146 11.99 5.64 -1.80
C ILE A 146 12.64 4.31 -1.45
N SER A 147 13.92 4.34 -1.10
CA SER A 147 14.57 3.27 -0.34
C SER A 147 14.66 3.66 1.13
N GLU A 148 14.82 2.67 2.02
CA GLU A 148 14.95 2.92 3.45
C GLU A 148 16.19 3.75 3.78
N ARG A 149 17.29 3.53 3.04
CA ARG A 149 18.50 4.35 3.14
C ARG A 149 18.26 5.79 2.73
N TYR A 150 17.63 6.00 1.59
CA TYR A 150 17.36 7.35 1.09
C TYR A 150 16.43 8.09 2.05
N LEU A 151 15.33 7.47 2.49
CA LEU A 151 14.43 8.10 3.46
C LEU A 151 15.14 8.40 4.79
N THR A 152 16.01 7.52 5.27
CA THR A 152 16.80 7.73 6.49
C THR A 152 17.78 8.89 6.34
N GLN A 153 18.41 9.04 5.16
CA GLN A 153 19.26 10.19 4.87
C GLN A 153 18.46 11.49 4.94
N LEU A 154 17.33 11.58 4.25
CA LEU A 154 16.48 12.78 4.27
C LEU A 154 15.97 13.09 5.69
N ALA A 155 15.59 12.06 6.45
CA ALA A 155 15.15 12.22 7.82
C ALA A 155 16.28 12.72 8.74
N SER A 156 17.51 12.26 8.52
CA SER A 156 18.70 12.72 9.26
C SER A 156 18.97 14.20 8.99
N GLU A 157 18.90 14.62 7.72
CA GLU A 157 19.08 16.01 7.32
C GLU A 157 18.01 16.93 7.94
N VAL A 158 16.74 16.52 7.93
CA VAL A 158 15.62 17.31 8.47
C VAL A 158 15.65 17.38 9.99
N ALA A 159 15.88 16.25 10.67
CA ALA A 159 15.81 16.18 12.13
C ALA A 159 17.14 16.57 12.82
N GLY A 160 18.24 16.66 12.07
CA GLY A 160 19.57 16.90 12.64
C GLY A 160 20.04 15.79 13.59
N VAL A 161 19.63 14.54 13.34
CA VAL A 161 19.96 13.38 14.18
C VAL A 161 20.56 12.25 13.35
N GLU A 162 21.57 11.59 13.90
CA GLU A 162 22.02 10.31 13.37
C GLU A 162 21.12 9.17 13.88
N PHE A 163 20.81 8.23 13.00
CA PHE A 163 20.00 7.06 13.33
C PHE A 163 20.88 5.87 13.70
N LYS A 164 20.53 5.18 14.78
CA LYS A 164 21.09 3.85 15.05
C LYS A 164 20.47 2.84 14.07
N VAL A 165 21.26 2.38 13.12
CA VAL A 165 20.83 1.44 12.07
C VAL A 165 20.92 0.00 12.56
N SER A 166 19.88 -0.80 12.29
CA SER A 166 19.91 -2.26 12.33
C SER A 166 19.54 -2.84 10.97
N HIS A 167 19.95 -4.08 10.74
CA HIS A 167 19.69 -4.81 9.50
C HIS A 167 18.88 -6.08 9.81
N VAL A 168 17.91 -6.37 8.94
CA VAL A 168 17.09 -7.57 9.02
C VAL A 168 16.91 -8.17 7.64
N ASP A 169 16.72 -9.48 7.60
CA ASP A 169 16.38 -10.21 6.37
C ASP A 169 14.87 -10.48 6.35
N THR A 170 14.20 -10.20 5.24
CA THR A 170 12.74 -10.36 5.17
C THR A 170 12.30 -11.82 5.18
N GLU A 171 13.14 -12.75 4.71
CA GLU A 171 12.86 -14.18 4.77
C GLU A 171 12.93 -14.66 6.22
N ASP A 172 13.87 -14.14 7.02
CA ASP A 172 13.94 -14.41 8.46
C ASP A 172 12.67 -13.94 9.18
N LEU A 173 12.23 -12.71 8.90
CA LEU A 173 10.98 -12.17 9.43
C LEU A 173 9.77 -13.03 9.01
N THR A 174 9.73 -13.47 7.76
CA THR A 174 8.67 -14.34 7.24
C THR A 174 8.64 -15.68 7.99
N ARG A 175 9.81 -16.33 8.18
CA ARG A 175 9.91 -17.58 8.96
C ARG A 175 9.47 -17.40 10.42
N GLU A 176 9.80 -16.26 11.03
CA GLU A 176 9.36 -15.95 12.38
C GLU A 176 7.83 -15.80 12.47
N ALA A 177 7.23 -15.13 11.49
CA ALA A 177 5.78 -14.97 11.39
C ALA A 177 5.09 -16.32 11.15
N ASP A 178 5.62 -17.16 10.25
CA ASP A 178 5.11 -18.50 9.97
C ASP A 178 5.10 -19.37 11.24
N ALA A 179 6.21 -19.40 11.97
CA ALA A 179 6.34 -20.16 13.23
C ALA A 179 5.39 -19.65 14.34
N GLY A 180 5.04 -18.36 14.32
CA GLY A 180 4.01 -17.79 15.19
C GLY A 180 2.61 -18.25 14.78
N LEU A 181 2.30 -18.17 13.48
CA LEU A 181 1.00 -18.59 12.93
C LEU A 181 0.69 -20.07 13.19
N GLU A 182 1.68 -20.94 13.09
CA GLU A 182 1.52 -22.37 13.42
C GLU A 182 1.04 -22.58 14.87
N LYS A 183 1.30 -21.62 15.76
CA LYS A 183 0.90 -21.62 17.17
C LYS A 183 -0.33 -20.74 17.45
N GLY A 184 -0.94 -20.17 16.40
CA GLY A 184 -2.06 -19.24 16.51
C GLY A 184 -1.69 -17.80 16.90
N ASP A 185 -0.40 -17.44 16.90
CA ASP A 185 0.07 -16.08 17.17
C ASP A 185 0.06 -15.24 15.88
N VAL A 186 -0.84 -14.26 15.84
CA VAL A 186 -1.01 -13.34 14.71
C VAL A 186 -0.30 -11.98 14.92
N SER A 187 0.46 -11.82 16.01
CA SER A 187 1.09 -10.53 16.34
C SER A 187 2.14 -10.08 15.31
N LYS A 188 2.70 -11.00 14.53
CA LYS A 188 3.77 -10.76 13.54
C LYS A 188 3.28 -10.75 12.10
N MET A 189 1.97 -10.70 11.88
CA MET A 189 1.39 -10.64 10.54
C MET A 189 1.92 -9.47 9.70
N PHE A 190 2.37 -8.38 10.33
CA PHE A 190 2.95 -7.24 9.63
C PHE A 190 4.30 -7.56 8.96
N TYR A 191 5.02 -8.59 9.40
CA TYR A 191 6.32 -8.97 8.81
C TYR A 191 6.21 -9.37 7.34
N TYR A 192 5.08 -9.95 6.95
CA TYR A 192 4.81 -10.26 5.55
C TYR A 192 4.71 -9.01 4.66
N TYR A 193 4.37 -7.83 5.20
CA TYR A 193 4.43 -6.59 4.40
C TYR A 193 5.87 -6.23 4.03
N PHE A 194 6.83 -6.43 4.93
CA PHE A 194 8.25 -6.21 4.61
C PHE A 194 8.73 -7.18 3.54
N GLN A 195 8.30 -8.44 3.59
CA GLN A 195 8.56 -9.40 2.50
C GLN A 195 7.94 -8.94 1.17
N MET A 196 6.70 -8.44 1.18
CA MET A 196 6.07 -7.92 -0.04
C MET A 196 6.82 -6.71 -0.61
N MET A 197 7.32 -5.81 0.24
CA MET A 197 7.99 -4.58 -0.16
C MET A 197 9.44 -4.81 -0.60
N TYR A 198 10.21 -5.58 0.16
CA TYR A 198 11.67 -5.67 0.01
C TYR A 198 12.17 -7.08 -0.36
N GLY A 199 11.30 -8.08 -0.37
CA GLY A 199 11.64 -9.44 -0.77
C GLY A 199 11.91 -9.55 -2.28
N LYS A 200 12.93 -10.32 -2.64
CA LYS A 200 13.27 -10.57 -4.04
C LYS A 200 12.11 -11.26 -4.77
N GLY A 201 11.66 -10.67 -5.88
CA GLY A 201 10.56 -11.21 -6.70
C GLY A 201 9.14 -10.86 -6.21
N TYR A 202 8.99 -10.12 -5.11
CA TYR A 202 7.67 -9.67 -4.62
C TYR A 202 7.22 -8.37 -5.29
N GLY A 203 8.15 -7.43 -5.48
CA GLY A 203 7.95 -6.23 -6.30
C GLY A 203 7.33 -5.05 -5.53
N GLY A 204 8.10 -4.44 -4.62
CA GLY A 204 7.73 -3.18 -3.96
C GLY A 204 7.85 -1.94 -4.85
N ASP A 205 8.68 -1.99 -5.90
CA ASP A 205 8.80 -0.93 -6.89
C ASP A 205 7.70 -1.05 -7.96
N THR A 206 6.61 -0.34 -7.74
CA THR A 206 5.42 -0.34 -8.59
C THR A 206 5.40 0.77 -9.63
N ARG A 207 6.50 1.53 -9.78
CA ARG A 207 6.54 2.70 -10.70
C ARG A 207 6.18 2.34 -12.13
N HIS A 208 6.66 1.19 -12.60
CA HIS A 208 6.41 0.67 -13.94
C HIS A 208 4.94 0.26 -14.19
N MET A 209 4.14 0.12 -13.13
CA MET A 209 2.72 -0.24 -13.19
C MET A 209 1.80 0.99 -13.04
N SER A 210 2.38 2.16 -12.75
CA SER A 210 1.65 3.33 -12.27
C SER A 210 0.73 3.96 -13.32
N TRP A 211 -0.43 4.41 -12.85
CA TRP A 211 -1.41 5.21 -13.57
C TRP A 211 -1.29 6.72 -13.29
N ASN A 212 -0.22 7.16 -12.63
CA ASN A 212 -0.08 8.55 -12.20
C ASN A 212 -0.30 9.55 -13.33
N GLU A 213 0.36 9.39 -14.48
CA GLU A 213 0.21 10.29 -15.63
C GLU A 213 -1.23 10.30 -16.16
N ARG A 214 -1.84 9.11 -16.30
CA ARG A 214 -3.22 8.96 -16.80
C ARG A 214 -4.22 9.65 -15.90
N LEU A 215 -4.04 9.55 -14.58
CA LEU A 215 -4.92 10.16 -13.57
C LEU A 215 -4.53 11.58 -13.17
N GLY A 216 -3.46 12.13 -13.76
CA GLY A 216 -2.92 13.46 -13.42
C GLY A 216 -2.39 13.57 -11.98
N LEU A 217 -1.93 12.46 -11.40
CA LEU A 217 -1.32 12.43 -10.07
C LEU A 217 0.15 12.86 -10.15
N LYS A 218 0.55 13.77 -9.27
CA LYS A 218 1.93 14.23 -9.18
C LYS A 218 2.72 13.36 -8.23
N THR A 219 3.99 13.15 -8.56
CA THR A 219 4.97 12.59 -7.62
C THR A 219 5.58 13.70 -6.78
N MET A 220 6.03 13.34 -5.58
CA MET A 220 6.70 14.23 -4.65
C MET A 220 8.14 14.49 -5.11
N SER A 221 8.58 15.73 -5.00
CA SER A 221 9.99 16.10 -5.05
C SER A 221 10.70 15.74 -3.75
N GLU A 222 12.03 15.83 -3.71
CA GLU A 222 12.79 15.68 -2.46
C GLU A 222 12.35 16.70 -1.41
N ASP A 223 12.10 17.95 -1.79
CA ASP A 223 11.64 19.00 -0.89
C ASP A 223 10.25 18.67 -0.31
N ASP A 224 9.33 18.17 -1.13
CA ASP A 224 8.02 17.70 -0.65
C ASP A 224 8.15 16.56 0.37
N ILE A 225 9.12 15.65 0.16
CA ILE A 225 9.39 14.54 1.09
C ILE A 225 9.96 15.09 2.40
N LYS A 226 10.94 16.01 2.34
CA LYS A 226 11.53 16.67 3.52
C LYS A 226 10.47 17.44 4.32
N ASP A 227 9.58 18.15 3.64
CA ASP A 227 8.47 18.85 4.27
C ASP A 227 7.49 17.89 4.97
N LEU A 228 7.18 16.75 4.34
CA LEU A 228 6.34 15.73 4.96
C LEU A 228 7.00 15.10 6.20
N ILE A 229 8.30 14.83 6.14
CA ILE A 229 9.09 14.35 7.28
C ILE A 229 9.01 15.35 8.43
N LYS A 230 9.20 16.65 8.15
CA LYS A 230 9.12 17.72 9.14
C LYS A 230 7.75 17.80 9.80
N GLN A 231 6.68 17.76 9.00
CA GLN A 231 5.30 17.74 9.50
C GLN A 231 5.03 16.52 10.39
N SER A 232 5.51 15.34 10.00
CA SER A 232 5.36 14.11 10.78
C SER A 232 6.06 14.21 12.13
N ALA A 233 7.28 14.74 12.14
CA ALA A 233 8.07 14.92 13.35
C ALA A 233 7.47 15.96 14.31
N GLN A 234 6.94 17.07 13.79
CA GLN A 234 6.17 18.05 14.57
C GLN A 234 4.90 17.46 15.18
N GLY A 235 4.17 16.62 14.42
CA GLY A 235 2.98 15.91 14.91
C GLY A 235 3.27 14.90 16.03
N LEU A 236 4.54 14.47 16.17
CA LEU A 236 5.03 13.64 17.26
C LEU A 236 5.58 14.46 18.45
N GLY A 237 5.46 15.79 18.41
CA GLY A 237 5.93 16.69 19.46
C GLY A 237 7.46 16.93 19.44
N MET A 238 8.14 16.63 18.33
CA MET A 238 9.57 16.86 18.20
C MET A 238 9.86 18.24 17.59
N ALA A 239 10.83 18.95 18.16
CA ALA A 239 11.34 20.19 17.58
C ALA A 239 12.30 19.84 16.45
N CYS A 240 11.93 20.19 15.22
CA CYS A 240 12.66 19.95 13.97
C CYS A 240 12.31 21.04 12.95
#